data_AF-J9CHI6-F1
#
_entry.id   AF-J9CHI6-F1
#
_cell.length_a   1.000
_cell.length_b   1.000
_cell.length_c   1.000
_cell.angle_alpha   90.00
_cell.angle_beta   90.00
_cell.angle_gamma   90.00
#
_symmetry.space_group_name_H-M   'P 1'
#
loop_
_entity.id
_entity.type
_entity.pdbx_description
1 polymer ?
#
loop_
_entity_poly.entity_id
_entity_poly.type
_entity_poly.pdbx_seq_one_letter_code
_entity_poly.pdbx_strand_id
1 'polypeptide(L)'
;MDNILNRMKQDINMELLYKLWPDFKRAAFALYDDEYVYVFHHPLFLTEDDDGYIVLNWNEQFKGDTFIIFKDYPTAIVNMNRYRDYESLFAIVVHELFHCYQYLNGESRFPNESLGFQYPILEENIELRNKERICLYDAVHCKSQAEKNNYIKQFIELREQRANFMKEEFVTYECMVESIEGPAWYVEMNAYNTVCNNDESETLRKYSRLILDAYEANCNIRKSCYSSGMFLCLLLDEILPEWKTSFFNSDKSLYAFLKQNINVDLDLNNEITISNETKQMIHFVQNERDKDFKEFNEKKGYHLYIIGDIKLNMFNPMNVNLKGNKALHKTFVSVSIHNKTYMLNQPVLASFEEDYKNMKQVHIIMNEKPVEKNNSWNVVGIGDIEAEYEEVENSLFLYLKS
;
A
#
# COMPACT_ATOMS: atom_id res chain seq x y z
N MET A 1 -4.04 -28.83 -3.79
CA MET A 1 -4.31 -27.64 -4.61
C MET A 1 -5.77 -27.62 -5.04
N ASP A 2 -6.26 -28.67 -5.71
CA ASP A 2 -7.67 -28.80 -6.16
C ASP A 2 -8.71 -28.53 -5.06
N ASN A 3 -8.47 -28.98 -3.82
CA ASN A 3 -9.38 -28.72 -2.70
C ASN A 3 -9.50 -27.21 -2.37
N ILE A 4 -8.40 -26.45 -2.46
CA ILE A 4 -8.40 -24.99 -2.21
C ILE A 4 -9.13 -24.26 -3.34
N LEU A 5 -8.85 -24.62 -4.59
CA LEU A 5 -9.46 -23.99 -5.76
C LEU A 5 -10.98 -24.25 -5.81
N ASN A 6 -11.41 -25.48 -5.51
CA ASN A 6 -12.83 -25.82 -5.42
C ASN A 6 -13.53 -25.09 -4.27
N ARG A 7 -12.86 -24.96 -3.11
CA ARG A 7 -13.40 -24.21 -1.98
C ARG A 7 -13.52 -22.71 -2.31
N MET A 8 -12.52 -22.11 -2.97
CA MET A 8 -12.57 -20.73 -3.45
C MET A 8 -13.73 -20.47 -4.41
N LYS A 9 -13.93 -21.38 -5.38
CA LYS A 9 -15.06 -21.34 -6.31
C LYS A 9 -16.41 -21.30 -5.59
N GLN A 10 -16.55 -22.10 -4.53
CA GLN A 10 -17.79 -22.20 -3.77
C GLN A 10 -18.00 -21.02 -2.81
N ASP A 11 -16.98 -20.66 -2.06
CA ASP A 11 -17.09 -19.67 -0.98
C ASP A 11 -17.19 -18.24 -1.54
N ILE A 12 -16.54 -17.92 -2.68
CA ILE A 12 -16.63 -16.61 -3.35
C ILE A 12 -17.87 -16.55 -4.25
N ASN A 13 -19.04 -16.47 -3.61
CA ASN A 13 -20.33 -16.35 -4.27
C ASN A 13 -20.98 -14.97 -4.01
N MET A 14 -22.04 -14.66 -4.76
CA MET A 14 -22.72 -13.36 -4.66
C MET A 14 -23.39 -13.14 -3.30
N GLU A 15 -23.86 -14.18 -2.61
CA GLU A 15 -24.48 -14.07 -1.29
C GLU A 15 -23.48 -13.54 -0.26
N LEU A 16 -22.26 -14.11 -0.25
CA LEU A 16 -21.17 -13.60 0.57
C LEU A 16 -20.86 -12.13 0.23
N LEU A 17 -20.63 -11.82 -1.05
CA LEU A 17 -20.20 -10.48 -1.45
C LEU A 17 -21.24 -9.42 -1.07
N TYR A 18 -22.53 -9.69 -1.26
CA TYR A 18 -23.60 -8.80 -0.83
C TYR A 18 -23.71 -8.66 0.68
N LYS A 19 -23.38 -9.71 1.45
CA LYS A 19 -23.30 -9.63 2.91
C LYS A 19 -22.16 -8.73 3.38
N LEU A 20 -21.02 -8.73 2.66
CA LEU A 20 -19.85 -7.92 3.01
C LEU A 20 -20.03 -6.44 2.63
N TRP A 21 -20.61 -6.16 1.46
CA TRP A 21 -20.85 -4.80 0.99
C TRP A 21 -22.08 -4.74 0.06
N PRO A 22 -22.97 -3.74 0.21
CA PRO A 22 -24.15 -3.62 -0.65
C PRO A 22 -23.74 -3.40 -2.11
N ASP A 23 -24.42 -4.08 -3.03
CA ASP A 23 -24.14 -4.02 -4.48
C ASP A 23 -22.71 -4.44 -4.88
N PHE A 24 -21.99 -5.19 -4.05
CA PHE A 24 -20.64 -5.68 -4.37
C PHE A 24 -20.63 -6.55 -5.63
N LYS A 25 -20.34 -5.93 -6.77
CA LYS A 25 -20.23 -6.61 -8.07
C LYS A 25 -19.01 -7.50 -8.09
N ARG A 26 -19.22 -8.80 -8.32
CA ARG A 26 -18.14 -9.77 -8.50
C ARG A 26 -17.43 -9.53 -9.84
N ALA A 27 -16.16 -9.13 -9.76
CA ALA A 27 -15.23 -9.13 -10.88
C ALA A 27 -14.58 -10.51 -11.05
N ALA A 28 -13.66 -10.63 -12.01
CA ALA A 28 -12.85 -11.83 -12.14
C ALA A 28 -11.77 -11.86 -11.05
N PHE A 29 -11.28 -13.05 -10.73
CA PHE A 29 -10.07 -13.19 -9.91
C PHE A 29 -9.19 -14.32 -10.43
N ALA A 30 -7.91 -14.27 -10.09
CA ALA A 30 -6.95 -15.30 -10.41
C ALA A 30 -6.05 -15.61 -9.22
N LEU A 31 -5.87 -16.90 -8.98
CA LEU A 31 -4.88 -17.42 -8.05
C LEU A 31 -3.69 -17.90 -8.87
N TYR A 32 -2.47 -17.63 -8.42
CA TYR A 32 -1.30 -18.04 -9.20
C TYR A 32 -0.13 -18.50 -8.32
N ASP A 33 0.73 -19.32 -8.92
CA ASP A 33 2.06 -19.68 -8.41
C ASP A 33 3.11 -19.39 -9.50
N ASP A 34 4.33 -19.91 -9.34
CA ASP A 34 5.43 -19.63 -10.26
C ASP A 34 5.27 -20.32 -11.63
N GLU A 35 4.30 -21.23 -11.80
CA GLU A 35 4.07 -22.01 -13.02
C GLU A 35 2.70 -21.75 -13.65
N TYR A 36 1.64 -21.64 -12.86
CA TYR A 36 0.25 -21.62 -13.31
C TYR A 36 -0.56 -20.43 -12.77
N VAL A 37 -1.58 -20.06 -13.53
CA VAL A 37 -2.60 -19.07 -13.17
C VAL A 37 -3.98 -19.71 -13.33
N TYR A 38 -4.74 -19.72 -12.25
CA TYR A 38 -6.11 -20.24 -12.15
C TYR A 38 -7.08 -19.07 -12.21
N VAL A 39 -7.74 -18.85 -13.35
CA VAL A 39 -8.62 -17.69 -13.59
C VAL A 39 -10.09 -18.07 -13.42
N PHE A 40 -10.78 -17.36 -12.52
CA PHE A 40 -12.18 -17.57 -12.15
C PHE A 40 -13.06 -16.43 -12.67
N HIS A 41 -14.25 -16.77 -13.15
CA HIS A 41 -15.35 -15.85 -13.49
C HIS A 41 -15.02 -14.75 -14.51
N HIS A 42 -13.96 -14.91 -15.29
CA HIS A 42 -13.61 -13.97 -16.33
C HIS A 42 -14.54 -14.13 -17.55
N PRO A 43 -15.19 -13.06 -18.07
CA PRO A 43 -16.21 -13.17 -19.13
C PRO A 43 -15.75 -13.89 -20.40
N LEU A 44 -14.48 -13.72 -20.79
CA LEU A 44 -13.90 -14.42 -21.95
C LEU A 44 -13.78 -15.95 -21.82
N PHE A 45 -13.86 -16.48 -20.60
CA PHE A 45 -13.66 -17.91 -20.33
C PHE A 45 -14.88 -18.58 -19.70
N LEU A 46 -15.93 -17.80 -19.39
CA LEU A 46 -17.20 -18.33 -18.93
C LEU A 46 -17.91 -19.05 -20.09
N THR A 47 -18.29 -20.30 -19.86
CA THR A 47 -19.19 -21.04 -20.75
C THR A 47 -20.50 -21.30 -20.01
N GLU A 48 -21.60 -21.54 -20.72
CA GLU A 48 -22.93 -21.77 -20.10
C GLU A 48 -22.93 -22.95 -19.11
N ASP A 49 -21.98 -23.90 -19.26
CA ASP A 49 -21.89 -25.15 -18.50
C ASP A 49 -20.70 -25.23 -17.53
N ASP A 50 -19.80 -24.23 -17.50
CA ASP A 50 -18.61 -24.26 -16.63
C ASP A 50 -18.40 -22.90 -15.93
N ASP A 51 -18.80 -22.86 -14.66
CA ASP A 51 -18.55 -21.77 -13.71
C ASP A 51 -17.22 -21.95 -12.94
N GLY A 52 -16.37 -22.87 -13.39
CA GLY A 52 -15.08 -23.21 -12.79
C GLY A 52 -13.98 -22.17 -13.02
N TYR A 53 -12.78 -22.68 -13.21
CA TYR A 53 -11.60 -21.89 -13.51
C TYR A 53 -10.88 -22.47 -14.72
N ILE A 54 -10.21 -21.61 -15.47
CA ILE A 54 -9.25 -22.05 -16.49
C ILE A 54 -7.84 -22.01 -15.93
N VAL A 55 -6.97 -22.85 -16.48
CA VAL A 55 -5.54 -22.88 -16.16
C VAL A 55 -4.76 -22.27 -17.32
N LEU A 56 -3.94 -21.27 -17.01
CA LEU A 56 -2.99 -20.65 -17.91
C LEU A 56 -1.58 -20.86 -17.38
N ASN A 57 -0.58 -20.75 -18.27
CA ASN A 57 0.81 -20.63 -17.82
C ASN A 57 1.02 -19.24 -17.21
N TRP A 58 1.83 -19.21 -16.14
CA TRP A 58 2.27 -17.96 -15.53
C TRP A 58 3.01 -17.07 -16.53
N ASN A 59 2.81 -15.75 -16.39
CA ASN A 59 3.54 -14.73 -17.11
C ASN A 59 3.67 -13.46 -16.25
N GLU A 60 4.47 -12.49 -16.72
CA GLU A 60 4.85 -11.31 -15.92
C GLU A 60 3.70 -10.38 -15.50
N GLN A 61 2.50 -10.52 -16.06
CA GLN A 61 1.33 -9.74 -15.61
C GLN A 61 0.85 -10.18 -14.21
N PHE A 62 1.14 -11.42 -13.80
CA PHE A 62 0.71 -11.98 -12.51
C PHE A 62 1.82 -11.82 -11.48
N LYS A 63 1.94 -10.61 -10.91
CA LYS A 63 2.98 -10.27 -9.92
C LYS A 63 2.44 -9.39 -8.80
N GLY A 64 2.52 -9.91 -7.57
CA GLY A 64 1.97 -9.25 -6.39
C GLY A 64 0.58 -9.75 -6.06
N ASP A 65 0.01 -9.15 -5.01
CA ASP A 65 -1.41 -9.22 -4.70
C ASP A 65 -1.94 -7.83 -5.02
N THR A 66 -2.84 -7.73 -6.00
CA THR A 66 -3.38 -6.48 -6.58
C THR A 66 -4.56 -6.83 -7.50
N PHE A 67 -5.25 -5.85 -8.07
CA PHE A 67 -6.00 -6.07 -9.32
C PHE A 67 -5.23 -5.60 -10.56
N ILE A 68 -5.55 -6.19 -11.71
CA ILE A 68 -5.04 -5.82 -13.04
C ILE A 68 -6.20 -5.74 -14.05
N ILE A 69 -5.96 -5.08 -15.19
CA ILE A 69 -6.84 -5.20 -16.36
C ILE A 69 -6.32 -6.35 -17.22
N PHE A 70 -6.83 -7.56 -16.97
CA PHE A 70 -6.47 -8.74 -17.74
C PHE A 70 -7.47 -8.91 -18.88
N LYS A 71 -6.99 -8.91 -20.12
CA LYS A 71 -7.83 -9.02 -21.33
C LYS A 71 -9.07 -8.11 -21.29
N ASP A 72 -8.82 -6.83 -21.02
CA ASP A 72 -9.83 -5.75 -20.94
C ASP A 72 -10.88 -5.92 -19.83
N TYR A 73 -10.61 -6.75 -18.82
CA TYR A 73 -11.51 -6.95 -17.67
C TYR A 73 -10.78 -6.85 -16.32
N PRO A 74 -11.33 -6.13 -15.32
CA PRO A 74 -10.73 -6.05 -14.00
C PRO A 74 -10.68 -7.44 -13.36
N THR A 75 -9.47 -7.84 -12.96
CA THR A 75 -9.18 -9.16 -12.42
C THR A 75 -8.29 -9.01 -11.19
N ALA A 76 -8.79 -9.43 -10.03
CA ALA A 76 -8.00 -9.55 -8.81
C ALA A 76 -6.95 -10.67 -9.00
N ILE A 77 -5.72 -10.47 -8.57
CA ILE A 77 -4.65 -11.47 -8.67
C ILE A 77 -4.02 -11.66 -7.29
N VAL A 78 -3.82 -12.92 -6.89
CA VAL A 78 -3.21 -13.26 -5.60
C VAL A 78 -2.23 -14.41 -5.77
N ASN A 79 -1.03 -14.25 -5.21
CA ASN A 79 -0.01 -15.29 -5.20
C ASN A 79 -0.26 -16.28 -4.06
N MET A 80 -0.56 -17.52 -4.42
CA MET A 80 -0.88 -18.59 -3.47
C MET A 80 0.29 -18.92 -2.53
N ASN A 81 1.54 -18.77 -2.99
CA ASN A 81 2.74 -19.10 -2.22
C ASN A 81 2.99 -18.13 -1.05
N ARG A 82 2.27 -17.00 -0.98
CA ARG A 82 2.39 -16.01 0.10
C ARG A 82 1.57 -16.35 1.34
N TYR A 83 0.59 -17.26 1.22
CA TYR A 83 -0.38 -17.54 2.27
C TYR A 83 -0.26 -18.98 2.76
N ARG A 84 -0.29 -19.17 4.08
CA ARG A 84 -0.10 -20.49 4.71
C ARG A 84 -1.41 -21.22 4.98
N ASP A 85 -2.49 -20.46 5.12
CA ASP A 85 -3.82 -20.94 5.49
C ASP A 85 -4.87 -20.43 4.50
N TYR A 86 -5.97 -21.17 4.40
CA TYR A 86 -7.05 -20.88 3.47
C TYR A 86 -7.74 -19.57 3.84
N GLU A 87 -7.96 -19.33 5.13
CA GLU A 87 -8.72 -18.19 5.63
C GLU A 87 -8.03 -16.87 5.24
N SER A 88 -6.70 -16.82 5.36
CA SER A 88 -5.92 -15.64 4.95
C SER A 88 -5.86 -15.50 3.42
N LEU A 89 -5.73 -16.60 2.67
CA LEU A 89 -5.77 -16.56 1.20
C LEU A 89 -7.13 -16.08 0.69
N PHE A 90 -8.22 -16.57 1.28
CA PHE A 90 -9.58 -16.22 0.94
C PHE A 90 -9.85 -14.73 1.23
N ALA A 91 -9.46 -14.28 2.42
CA ALA A 91 -9.67 -12.89 2.82
C ALA A 91 -8.96 -11.92 1.86
N ILE A 92 -7.69 -12.18 1.49
CA ILE A 92 -6.98 -11.31 0.54
C ILE A 92 -7.60 -11.35 -0.86
N VAL A 93 -8.13 -12.48 -1.34
CA VAL A 93 -8.82 -12.49 -2.65
C VAL A 93 -10.03 -11.57 -2.62
N VAL A 94 -10.78 -11.57 -1.50
CA VAL A 94 -11.92 -10.66 -1.32
C VAL A 94 -11.46 -9.19 -1.21
N HIS A 95 -10.32 -8.93 -0.57
CA HIS A 95 -9.68 -7.61 -0.55
C HIS A 95 -9.42 -7.10 -1.97
N GLU A 96 -8.75 -7.89 -2.80
CA GLU A 96 -8.41 -7.50 -4.18
C GLU A 96 -9.64 -7.41 -5.08
N LEU A 97 -10.65 -8.28 -4.86
CA LEU A 97 -11.95 -8.15 -5.52
C LEU A 97 -12.65 -6.84 -5.14
N PHE A 98 -12.44 -6.34 -3.93
CA PHE A 98 -13.00 -5.05 -3.50
C PHE A 98 -12.35 -3.88 -4.24
N HIS A 99 -11.05 -3.95 -4.52
CA HIS A 99 -10.40 -2.98 -5.41
C HIS A 99 -10.94 -3.03 -6.84
N CYS A 100 -11.24 -4.22 -7.38
CA CYS A 100 -11.98 -4.32 -8.66
C CYS A 100 -13.35 -3.63 -8.58
N TYR A 101 -14.07 -3.81 -7.47
CA TYR A 101 -15.37 -3.17 -7.25
C TYR A 101 -15.25 -1.65 -7.14
N GLN A 102 -14.25 -1.13 -6.41
CA GLN A 102 -13.93 0.30 -6.37
C GLN A 102 -13.68 0.85 -7.78
N TYR A 103 -12.86 0.17 -8.57
CA TYR A 103 -12.60 0.52 -9.97
C TYR A 103 -13.89 0.55 -10.81
N LEU A 104 -14.73 -0.49 -10.71
CA LEU A 104 -16.00 -0.58 -11.45
C LEU A 104 -17.03 0.49 -11.07
N ASN A 105 -16.88 1.11 -9.90
CA ASN A 105 -17.73 2.23 -9.46
C ASN A 105 -17.07 3.60 -9.66
N GLY A 106 -15.94 3.67 -10.39
CA GLY A 106 -15.29 4.94 -10.70
C GLY A 106 -14.63 5.60 -9.49
N GLU A 107 -14.18 4.81 -8.51
CA GLU A 107 -13.37 5.31 -7.40
C GLU A 107 -12.18 6.12 -7.95
N SER A 108 -11.92 7.27 -7.33
CA SER A 108 -10.90 8.24 -7.78
C SER A 108 -10.11 8.87 -6.63
N ARG A 109 -10.44 8.53 -5.38
CA ARG A 109 -9.80 9.04 -4.14
C ARG A 109 -8.44 8.38 -3.87
N PHE A 110 -7.66 8.15 -4.92
CA PHE A 110 -6.35 7.50 -4.81
C PHE A 110 -5.31 8.45 -4.19
N PRO A 111 -4.47 7.96 -3.26
CA PRO A 111 -3.44 8.79 -2.65
C PRO A 111 -2.32 9.12 -3.65
N ASN A 112 -1.70 10.29 -3.49
CA ASN A 112 -0.43 10.58 -4.14
C ASN A 112 0.69 9.80 -3.45
N GLU A 113 1.01 8.62 -3.97
CA GLU A 113 1.98 7.68 -3.38
C GLU A 113 3.39 8.24 -3.19
N SER A 114 3.74 9.34 -3.86
CA SER A 114 5.00 10.04 -3.60
C SER A 114 5.09 10.68 -2.22
N LEU A 115 3.96 11.07 -1.64
CA LEU A 115 3.91 11.74 -0.34
C LEU A 115 4.18 10.77 0.82
N GLY A 116 3.90 9.47 0.65
CA GLY A 116 4.04 8.47 1.70
C GLY A 116 5.47 8.33 2.24
N PHE A 117 6.46 8.24 1.36
CA PHE A 117 7.87 8.14 1.77
C PHE A 117 8.52 9.52 2.02
N GLN A 118 7.90 10.61 1.56
CA GLN A 118 8.27 11.99 1.87
C GLN A 118 7.63 12.51 3.16
N TYR A 119 6.83 11.67 3.82
CA TYR A 119 6.02 12.06 4.96
C TYR A 119 6.91 12.60 6.10
N PRO A 120 6.58 13.79 6.66
CA PRO A 120 7.48 14.51 7.53
C PRO A 120 7.51 13.88 8.94
N ILE A 121 8.72 13.67 9.45
CA ILE A 121 8.97 13.21 10.83
C ILE A 121 9.10 14.45 11.71
N LEU A 122 7.98 14.95 12.23
CA LEU A 122 7.91 16.08 13.17
C LEU A 122 7.44 15.59 14.54
N GLU A 123 7.96 16.18 15.63
CA GLU A 123 7.59 15.76 16.98
C GLU A 123 6.11 15.96 17.24
N GLU A 124 5.60 17.14 16.90
CA GLU A 124 4.19 17.52 17.06
C GLU A 124 3.26 16.60 16.26
N ASN A 125 3.68 16.23 15.04
CA ASN A 125 2.89 15.32 14.21
C ASN A 125 2.82 13.93 14.83
N ILE A 126 3.94 13.34 15.22
CA ILE A 126 3.97 11.99 15.79
C ILE A 126 3.18 11.93 17.10
N GLU A 127 3.34 12.93 17.97
CA GLU A 127 2.61 13.02 19.24
C GLU A 127 1.09 13.02 19.02
N LEU A 128 0.60 13.93 18.18
CA LEU A 128 -0.83 14.05 17.92
C LEU A 128 -1.39 12.86 17.14
N ARG A 129 -0.62 12.33 16.18
CA ARG A 129 -1.01 11.18 15.37
C ARG A 129 -1.15 9.92 16.23
N ASN A 130 -0.28 9.73 17.19
CA ASN A 130 -0.40 8.60 18.12
C ASN A 130 -1.64 8.77 19.01
N LYS A 131 -1.89 9.98 19.52
CA LYS A 131 -3.09 10.29 20.32
C LYS A 131 -4.39 10.06 19.54
N GLU A 132 -4.48 10.57 18.30
CA GLU A 132 -5.71 10.42 17.51
C GLU A 132 -6.02 8.94 17.22
N ARG A 133 -4.98 8.12 17.02
CA ARG A 133 -5.11 6.68 16.77
C ARG A 133 -5.60 5.93 18.01
N ILE A 134 -5.14 6.33 19.20
CA ILE A 134 -5.66 5.81 20.47
C ILE A 134 -7.15 6.19 20.60
N CYS A 135 -7.52 7.45 20.34
CA CYS A 135 -8.92 7.86 20.35
C CYS A 135 -9.77 7.04 19.37
N LEU A 136 -9.27 6.78 18.16
CA LEU A 136 -9.99 5.97 17.17
C LEU A 136 -10.14 4.51 17.64
N TYR A 137 -9.10 3.94 18.25
CA TYR A 137 -9.17 2.61 18.86
C TYR A 137 -10.19 2.55 19.99
N ASP A 138 -10.13 3.49 20.93
CA ASP A 138 -11.03 3.56 22.07
C ASP A 138 -12.48 3.81 21.64
N ALA A 139 -12.71 4.59 20.59
CA ALA A 139 -14.03 4.80 20.02
C ALA A 139 -14.68 3.49 19.59
N VAL A 140 -13.95 2.59 18.93
CA VAL A 140 -14.46 1.27 18.49
C VAL A 140 -14.69 0.32 19.67
N HIS A 141 -13.89 0.40 20.74
CA HIS A 141 -13.92 -0.57 21.83
C HIS A 141 -14.74 -0.12 23.06
N CYS A 142 -15.14 1.15 23.13
CA CYS A 142 -15.96 1.66 24.21
C CYS A 142 -17.40 1.11 24.16
N LYS A 143 -18.06 1.07 25.33
CA LYS A 143 -19.39 0.45 25.47
C LYS A 143 -20.54 1.45 25.39
N SER A 144 -20.30 2.70 25.74
CA SER A 144 -21.35 3.73 25.77
C SER A 144 -21.27 4.65 24.56
N GLN A 145 -22.44 5.05 24.05
CA GLN A 145 -22.52 5.99 22.94
C GLN A 145 -21.92 7.36 23.29
N ALA A 146 -22.02 7.78 24.56
CA ALA A 146 -21.45 9.04 25.02
C ALA A 146 -19.90 9.03 24.98
N GLU A 147 -19.27 7.96 25.46
CA GLU A 147 -17.81 7.79 25.36
C GLU A 147 -17.38 7.72 23.90
N LYS A 148 -18.11 6.97 23.06
CA LYS A 148 -17.84 6.86 21.63
C LYS A 148 -17.81 8.23 20.96
N ASN A 149 -18.86 9.02 21.14
CA ASN A 149 -18.93 10.37 20.56
C ASN A 149 -17.79 11.26 21.07
N ASN A 150 -17.39 11.13 22.34
CA ASN A 150 -16.28 11.88 22.92
C ASN A 150 -14.91 11.46 22.34
N TYR A 151 -14.69 10.17 22.07
CA TYR A 151 -13.46 9.72 21.43
C TYR A 151 -13.41 10.11 19.95
N ILE A 152 -14.54 10.01 19.22
CA ILE A 152 -14.63 10.49 17.84
C ILE A 152 -14.35 12.00 17.76
N LYS A 153 -14.91 12.78 18.69
CA LYS A 153 -14.66 14.22 18.82
C LYS A 153 -13.16 14.50 18.99
N GLN A 154 -12.51 13.86 19.97
CA GLN A 154 -11.07 14.02 20.21
C GLN A 154 -10.23 13.62 19.01
N PHE A 155 -10.56 12.51 18.34
CA PHE A 155 -9.90 12.08 17.12
C PHE A 155 -9.94 13.18 16.04
N ILE A 156 -11.10 13.81 15.82
CA ILE A 156 -11.24 14.89 14.85
C ILE A 156 -10.48 16.14 15.29
N GLU A 157 -10.58 16.56 16.55
CA GLU A 157 -9.85 17.72 17.07
C GLU A 157 -8.34 17.56 16.88
N LEU A 158 -7.79 16.39 17.22
CA LEU A 158 -6.37 16.09 17.06
C LEU A 158 -5.94 16.11 15.59
N ARG A 159 -6.74 15.53 14.69
CA ARG A 159 -6.43 15.54 13.24
C ARG A 159 -6.51 16.94 12.64
N GLU A 160 -7.49 17.74 13.02
CA GLU A 160 -7.62 19.13 12.59
C GLU A 160 -6.49 20.00 13.14
N GLN A 161 -6.07 19.78 14.38
CA GLN A 161 -4.88 20.43 14.94
C GLN A 161 -3.61 20.08 14.17
N ARG A 162 -3.44 18.80 13.76
CA ARG A 162 -2.32 18.39 12.90
C ARG A 162 -2.33 19.11 11.56
N ALA A 163 -3.50 19.23 10.94
CA ALA A 163 -3.65 19.91 9.66
C ALA A 163 -3.25 21.41 9.71
N ASN A 164 -3.27 22.06 10.88
CA ASN A 164 -2.91 23.47 11.01
C ASN A 164 -1.41 23.76 10.87
N PHE A 165 -0.53 22.81 11.19
CA PHE A 165 0.93 22.99 11.08
C PHE A 165 1.59 22.06 10.07
N MET A 166 0.94 20.96 9.71
CA MET A 166 1.38 20.13 8.60
C MET A 166 0.96 20.76 7.26
N LYS A 167 1.70 20.45 6.20
CA LYS A 167 1.18 20.71 4.86
C LYS A 167 -0.05 19.83 4.63
N GLU A 168 -1.13 20.45 4.16
CA GLU A 168 -2.42 19.81 3.90
C GLU A 168 -2.29 18.52 3.08
N GLU A 169 -1.37 18.49 2.11
CA GLU A 169 -1.11 17.33 1.24
C GLU A 169 -0.81 16.03 2.00
N PHE A 170 -0.14 16.10 3.16
CA PHE A 170 0.21 14.90 3.94
C PHE A 170 -0.97 14.34 4.73
N VAL A 171 -1.84 15.22 5.26
CA VAL A 171 -3.08 14.77 5.94
C VAL A 171 -4.07 14.26 4.91
N THR A 172 -4.18 14.93 3.76
CA THR A 172 -4.96 14.45 2.62
C THR A 172 -4.46 13.10 2.12
N TYR A 173 -3.14 12.89 2.04
CA TYR A 173 -2.56 11.59 1.70
C TYR A 173 -3.09 10.49 2.63
N GLU A 174 -3.00 10.66 3.95
CA GLU A 174 -3.53 9.68 4.91
C GLU A 174 -5.03 9.42 4.69
N CYS A 175 -5.82 10.48 4.54
CA CYS A 175 -7.26 10.36 4.32
C CYS A 175 -7.61 9.61 3.02
N MET A 176 -6.82 9.77 1.95
CA MET A 176 -7.00 9.05 0.70
C MET A 176 -6.60 7.58 0.83
N VAL A 177 -5.48 7.28 1.53
CA VAL A 177 -5.12 5.88 1.83
C VAL A 177 -6.22 5.22 2.66
N GLU A 178 -6.72 5.87 3.71
CA GLU A 178 -7.84 5.39 4.53
C GLU A 178 -9.11 5.15 3.70
N SER A 179 -9.35 5.95 2.65
CA SER A 179 -10.54 5.84 1.79
C SER A 179 -10.50 4.67 0.83
N ILE A 180 -9.30 4.28 0.39
CA ILE A 180 -9.10 3.15 -0.54
C ILE A 180 -8.90 1.85 0.24
N GLU A 181 -7.91 1.85 1.13
CA GLU A 181 -7.43 0.66 1.83
C GLU A 181 -8.29 0.32 3.05
N GLY A 182 -8.91 1.32 3.69
CA GLY A 182 -9.76 1.11 4.86
C GLY A 182 -10.97 0.21 4.58
N PRO A 183 -11.81 0.54 3.58
CA PRO A 183 -12.90 -0.33 3.15
C PRO A 183 -12.45 -1.72 2.67
N ALA A 184 -11.32 -1.80 1.96
CA ALA A 184 -10.74 -3.08 1.52
C ALA A 184 -10.30 -3.95 2.72
N TRP A 185 -9.62 -3.35 3.70
CA TRP A 185 -9.21 -4.02 4.95
C TRP A 185 -10.42 -4.42 5.81
N TYR A 186 -11.48 -3.61 5.81
CA TYR A 186 -12.75 -3.90 6.47
C TYR A 186 -13.45 -5.12 5.84
N VAL A 187 -13.57 -5.18 4.51
CA VAL A 187 -14.18 -6.37 3.87
C VAL A 187 -13.28 -7.60 3.98
N GLU A 188 -11.96 -7.44 3.98
CA GLU A 188 -11.01 -8.53 4.24
C GLU A 188 -11.23 -9.13 5.63
N MET A 189 -11.29 -8.29 6.67
CA MET A 189 -11.55 -8.73 8.05
C MET A 189 -12.87 -9.49 8.15
N ASN A 190 -13.92 -8.94 7.54
CA ASN A 190 -15.25 -9.56 7.56
C ASN A 190 -15.28 -10.86 6.76
N ALA A 191 -14.60 -10.93 5.61
CA ALA A 191 -14.44 -12.16 4.83
C ALA A 191 -13.70 -13.23 5.65
N TYR A 192 -12.62 -12.86 6.33
CA TYR A 192 -11.90 -13.77 7.23
C TYR A 192 -12.82 -14.35 8.31
N ASN A 193 -13.66 -13.52 8.94
CA ASN A 193 -14.65 -13.97 9.93
C ASN A 193 -15.69 -14.97 9.37
N THR A 194 -15.98 -14.93 8.06
CA THR A 194 -16.95 -15.88 7.47
C THR A 194 -16.43 -17.31 7.31
N VAL A 195 -15.11 -17.48 7.23
CA VAL A 195 -14.47 -18.78 6.96
C VAL A 195 -13.59 -19.28 8.11
N CYS A 196 -13.31 -18.43 9.09
CA CYS A 196 -12.54 -18.76 10.28
C CYS A 196 -13.44 -19.25 11.43
N ASN A 197 -12.93 -20.14 12.27
CA ASN A 197 -13.60 -20.60 13.49
C ASN A 197 -13.20 -19.80 14.75
N ASN A 198 -12.43 -18.72 14.60
CA ASN A 198 -12.00 -17.90 15.72
C ASN A 198 -13.11 -16.95 16.19
N ASP A 199 -13.01 -16.49 17.43
CA ASP A 199 -13.89 -15.46 17.96
C ASP A 199 -13.64 -14.13 17.23
N GLU A 200 -14.72 -13.41 16.89
CA GLU A 200 -14.64 -12.14 16.13
C GLU A 200 -13.72 -11.10 16.80
N SER A 201 -13.61 -11.12 18.14
CA SER A 201 -12.71 -10.23 18.88
C SER A 201 -11.23 -10.56 18.61
N GLU A 202 -10.90 -11.81 18.31
CA GLU A 202 -9.54 -12.21 17.95
C GLU A 202 -9.20 -11.75 16.54
N THR A 203 -10.15 -11.84 15.62
CA THR A 203 -9.99 -11.29 14.27
C THR A 203 -9.86 -9.78 14.32
N LEU A 204 -10.71 -9.07 15.06
CA LEU A 204 -10.57 -7.63 15.24
C LEU A 204 -9.18 -7.28 15.79
N ARG A 205 -8.70 -8.00 16.81
CA ARG A 205 -7.34 -7.83 17.34
C ARG A 205 -6.25 -8.06 16.30
N LYS A 206 -6.38 -9.07 15.43
CA LYS A 206 -5.46 -9.33 14.30
C LYS A 206 -5.40 -8.12 13.35
N TYR A 207 -6.56 -7.63 12.93
CA TYR A 207 -6.68 -6.54 11.96
C TYR A 207 -6.43 -5.14 12.57
N SER A 208 -6.40 -5.04 13.90
CA SER A 208 -6.06 -3.81 14.65
C SER A 208 -4.56 -3.61 14.90
N ARG A 209 -3.71 -4.58 14.58
CA ARG A 209 -2.28 -4.51 14.94
C ARG A 209 -1.57 -3.28 14.38
N LEU A 210 -1.94 -2.82 13.18
CA LEU A 210 -1.28 -1.71 12.51
C LEU A 210 -1.63 -0.35 13.15
N ILE A 211 -2.69 -0.26 13.94
CA ILE A 211 -3.02 0.95 14.73
C ILE A 211 -2.45 0.93 16.14
N LEU A 212 -2.20 -0.26 16.69
CA LEU A 212 -1.71 -0.44 18.07
C LEU A 212 -0.18 -0.32 18.19
N ASP A 213 0.58 -0.68 17.16
CA ASP A 213 2.04 -0.55 17.19
C ASP A 213 2.46 0.84 16.71
N ALA A 214 2.64 1.76 17.66
CA ALA A 214 3.00 3.15 17.36
C ALA A 214 4.41 3.29 16.73
N TYR A 215 5.35 2.38 17.00
CA TYR A 215 6.68 2.42 16.39
C TYR A 215 6.59 2.04 14.91
N GLU A 216 5.97 0.90 14.63
CA GLU A 216 5.77 0.41 13.26
C GLU A 216 4.88 1.36 12.44
N ALA A 217 3.85 1.93 13.06
CA ALA A 217 2.94 2.87 12.40
C ALA A 217 3.63 4.17 11.95
N ASN A 218 4.72 4.57 12.59
CA ASN A 218 5.52 5.74 12.22
C ASN A 218 6.67 5.41 11.25
N CYS A 219 7.08 4.14 11.16
CA CYS A 219 7.95 3.64 10.09
C CYS A 219 7.18 3.45 8.77
N ASN A 220 5.94 2.95 8.85
CA ASN A 220 5.14 2.52 7.70
C ASN A 220 3.83 3.29 7.58
N ILE A 221 3.91 4.58 7.24
CA ILE A 221 2.77 5.51 7.19
C ILE A 221 1.61 4.96 6.37
N ARG A 222 1.85 4.52 5.12
CA ARG A 222 0.82 3.98 4.23
C ARG A 222 0.09 2.80 4.86
N LYS A 223 0.84 1.76 5.25
CA LYS A 223 0.30 0.53 5.84
C LYS A 223 -0.46 0.80 7.14
N SER A 224 0.02 1.75 7.94
CA SER A 224 -0.63 2.12 9.19
C SER A 224 -2.03 2.73 8.99
N CYS A 225 -2.36 3.25 7.80
CA CYS A 225 -3.67 3.82 7.50
C CYS A 225 -4.76 2.75 7.26
N TYR A 226 -4.37 1.48 7.10
CA TYR A 226 -5.30 0.39 6.79
C TYR A 226 -6.25 0.14 7.97
N SER A 227 -5.67 -0.07 9.16
CA SER A 227 -6.45 -0.27 10.38
C SER A 227 -7.22 0.99 10.78
N SER A 228 -6.68 2.19 10.56
CA SER A 228 -7.45 3.42 10.86
C SER A 228 -8.63 3.57 9.92
N GLY A 229 -8.45 3.37 8.62
CA GLY A 229 -9.54 3.36 7.65
C GLY A 229 -10.61 2.30 7.98
N MET A 230 -10.20 1.08 8.33
CA MET A 230 -11.13 0.03 8.79
C MET A 230 -11.92 0.46 10.03
N PHE A 231 -11.28 1.13 11.00
CA PHE A 231 -11.96 1.61 12.19
C PHE A 231 -12.97 2.72 11.87
N LEU A 232 -12.68 3.60 10.90
CA LEU A 232 -13.66 4.55 10.41
C LEU A 232 -14.89 3.81 9.82
N CYS A 233 -14.70 2.72 9.08
CA CYS A 233 -15.80 1.88 8.58
C CYS A 233 -16.62 1.26 9.72
N LEU A 234 -15.97 0.72 10.75
CA LEU A 234 -16.64 0.13 11.92
C LEU A 234 -17.46 1.17 12.69
N LEU A 235 -16.93 2.38 12.87
CA LEU A 235 -17.69 3.47 13.49
C LEU A 235 -18.89 3.89 12.65
N LEU A 236 -18.71 3.97 11.32
CA LEU A 236 -19.78 4.32 10.40
C LEU A 236 -20.93 3.29 10.40
N ASP A 237 -20.62 1.99 10.53
CA ASP A 237 -21.63 0.93 10.67
C ASP A 237 -22.58 1.19 11.86
N GLU A 238 -22.06 1.78 12.94
CA GLU A 238 -22.84 2.00 14.16
C GLU A 238 -23.61 3.33 14.16
N ILE A 239 -23.05 4.38 13.56
CA ILE A 239 -23.60 5.73 13.67
C ILE A 239 -24.46 6.15 12.47
N LEU A 240 -24.29 5.50 11.30
CA LEU A 240 -24.93 5.91 10.07
C LEU A 240 -25.39 4.70 9.25
N PRO A 241 -26.68 4.30 9.35
CA PRO A 241 -27.27 3.31 8.46
C PRO A 241 -27.04 3.67 6.98
N GLU A 242 -26.81 2.68 6.12
CA GLU A 242 -26.59 2.87 4.68
C GLU A 242 -25.38 3.76 4.30
N TRP A 243 -24.41 3.92 5.22
CA TRP A 243 -23.21 4.72 4.95
C TRP A 243 -22.41 4.18 3.76
N LYS A 244 -22.36 2.86 3.56
CA LYS A 244 -21.60 2.19 2.49
C LYS A 244 -22.03 2.70 1.11
N THR A 245 -23.34 2.69 0.84
CA THR A 245 -23.95 3.22 -0.40
C THR A 245 -23.76 4.74 -0.51
N SER A 246 -23.95 5.46 0.60
CA SER A 246 -23.82 6.92 0.62
C SER A 246 -22.38 7.40 0.39
N PHE A 247 -21.40 6.66 0.89
CA PHE A 247 -19.96 6.96 0.75
C PHE A 247 -19.48 6.80 -0.69
N PHE A 248 -19.93 5.75 -1.39
CA PHE A 248 -19.63 5.53 -2.81
C PHE A 248 -20.26 6.59 -3.73
N ASN A 249 -21.39 7.17 -3.31
CA ASN A 249 -22.03 8.26 -4.02
C ASN A 249 -21.50 9.66 -3.61
N SER A 250 -20.41 9.73 -2.85
CA SER A 250 -19.79 10.98 -2.42
C SER A 250 -18.36 11.10 -2.96
N ASP A 251 -17.91 12.34 -3.12
CA ASP A 251 -16.53 12.70 -3.46
C ASP A 251 -15.61 12.84 -2.23
N LYS A 252 -16.17 12.64 -1.02
CA LYS A 252 -15.47 12.88 0.25
C LYS A 252 -14.53 11.72 0.59
N SER A 253 -13.42 12.03 1.24
CA SER A 253 -12.63 11.00 1.92
C SER A 253 -13.44 10.34 3.03
N LEU A 254 -13.06 9.14 3.45
CA LEU A 254 -13.70 8.41 4.54
C LEU A 254 -13.70 9.22 5.85
N TYR A 255 -12.60 9.93 6.11
CA TYR A 255 -12.50 10.87 7.23
C TYR A 255 -13.51 12.03 7.12
N ALA A 256 -13.53 12.73 5.99
CA ALA A 256 -14.45 13.85 5.77
C ALA A 256 -15.92 13.37 5.79
N PHE A 257 -16.16 12.15 5.31
CA PHE A 257 -17.45 11.49 5.33
C PHE A 257 -17.90 11.12 6.75
N LEU A 258 -17.00 10.71 7.64
CA LEU A 258 -17.30 10.55 9.07
C LEU A 258 -17.61 11.90 9.72
N LYS A 259 -16.69 12.87 9.56
CA LYS A 259 -16.78 14.20 10.21
C LYS A 259 -18.07 14.95 9.89
N GLN A 260 -18.56 14.88 8.64
CA GLN A 260 -19.81 15.54 8.25
C GLN A 260 -21.07 14.92 8.89
N ASN A 261 -21.00 13.64 9.28
CA ASN A 261 -22.15 12.85 9.71
C ASN A 261 -22.21 12.70 11.24
N ILE A 262 -21.32 13.38 11.95
CA ILE A 262 -21.37 13.49 13.40
C ILE A 262 -21.67 14.93 13.80
N ASN A 263 -22.44 15.09 14.87
CA ASN A 263 -22.75 16.40 15.42
C ASN A 263 -21.93 16.61 16.70
N VAL A 264 -20.71 17.17 16.56
CA VAL A 264 -19.81 17.44 17.68
C VAL A 264 -19.25 18.86 17.60
N ASP A 265 -19.27 19.58 18.72
CA ASP A 265 -18.68 20.92 18.83
C ASP A 265 -17.18 20.81 19.08
N LEU A 266 -16.37 21.15 18.07
CA LEU A 266 -14.91 21.00 18.13
C LEU A 266 -14.25 22.11 18.96
N ASP A 267 -13.28 21.73 19.79
CA ASP A 267 -12.32 22.62 20.43
C ASP A 267 -10.91 22.36 19.90
N LEU A 268 -10.34 23.36 19.22
CA LEU A 268 -9.03 23.25 18.57
C LEU A 268 -7.89 23.84 19.41
N ASN A 269 -8.15 24.26 20.65
CA ASN A 269 -7.16 24.91 21.52
C ASN A 269 -6.47 23.94 22.48
N ASN A 270 -6.01 22.78 22.01
CA ASN A 270 -5.25 21.88 22.87
C ASN A 270 -3.76 22.25 22.85
N GLU A 271 -3.19 22.49 24.02
CA GLU A 271 -1.74 22.60 24.17
C GLU A 271 -1.07 21.25 23.89
N ILE A 272 -0.07 21.26 23.01
CA ILE A 272 0.68 20.06 22.64
C ILE A 272 1.89 19.95 23.57
N THR A 273 1.89 18.91 24.41
CA THR A 273 3.08 18.50 25.16
C THR A 273 3.71 17.29 24.49
N ILE A 274 4.96 17.41 24.06
CA ILE A 274 5.72 16.31 23.45
C ILE A 274 6.19 15.34 24.53
N SER A 275 5.76 14.08 24.41
CA SER A 275 6.13 13.02 25.34
C SER A 275 7.57 12.54 25.12
N ASN A 276 8.19 11.96 26.15
CA ASN A 276 9.48 11.28 25.99
C ASN A 276 9.38 10.06 25.05
N GLU A 277 8.22 9.42 25.00
CA GLU A 277 7.94 8.31 24.10
C GLU A 277 7.98 8.75 22.63
N THR A 278 7.37 9.89 22.28
CA THR A 278 7.49 10.47 20.94
C THR A 278 8.94 10.71 20.53
N LYS A 279 9.77 11.24 21.44
CA LYS A 279 11.21 11.45 21.16
C LYS A 279 11.95 10.14 20.88
N GLN A 280 11.61 9.07 21.62
CA GLN A 280 12.18 7.74 21.40
C GLN A 280 11.73 7.17 20.05
N MET A 281 10.46 7.35 19.67
CA MET A 281 9.93 6.91 18.37
C MET A 281 10.61 7.63 17.20
N ILE A 282 10.85 8.93 17.29
CA ILE A 282 11.58 9.67 16.25
C ILE A 282 12.97 9.09 16.04
N HIS A 283 13.70 8.87 17.14
CA HIS A 283 15.02 8.27 17.07
C HIS A 283 14.97 6.86 16.46
N PHE A 284 13.97 6.06 16.82
CA PHE A 284 13.75 4.74 16.24
C PHE A 284 13.51 4.81 14.73
N VAL A 285 12.59 5.65 14.26
CA VAL A 285 12.27 5.81 12.82
C VAL A 285 13.51 6.26 12.04
N GLN A 286 14.27 7.22 12.59
CA GLN A 286 15.51 7.69 11.97
C GLN A 286 16.57 6.57 11.89
N ASN A 287 16.74 5.78 12.96
CA ASN A 287 17.68 4.67 12.99
C ASN A 287 17.30 3.57 12.00
N GLU A 288 16.02 3.21 11.88
CA GLU A 288 15.56 2.19 10.93
C GLU A 288 15.79 2.65 9.48
N ARG A 289 15.53 3.93 9.17
CA ARG A 289 15.86 4.50 7.86
C ARG A 289 17.36 4.46 7.60
N ASP A 290 18.17 4.90 8.55
CA ASP A 290 19.64 4.93 8.41
C ASP A 290 20.25 3.54 8.25
N LYS A 291 19.69 2.54 8.92
CA LYS A 291 20.10 1.14 8.79
C LYS A 291 19.95 0.63 7.36
N ASP A 292 18.83 0.88 6.71
CA ASP A 292 18.61 0.45 5.32
C ASP A 292 19.65 1.06 4.35
N PHE A 293 20.00 2.35 4.53
CA PHE A 293 21.07 2.99 3.74
C PHE A 293 22.45 2.41 4.04
N LYS A 294 22.73 2.12 5.31
CA LYS A 294 24.00 1.50 5.72
C LYS A 294 24.15 0.11 5.12
N GLU A 295 23.12 -0.74 5.26
CA GLU A 295 23.09 -2.09 4.70
C GLU A 295 23.27 -2.08 3.17
N PHE A 296 22.64 -1.14 2.47
CA PHE A 296 22.85 -0.96 1.04
C PHE A 296 24.30 -0.61 0.69
N ASN A 297 24.89 0.38 1.37
CA ASN A 297 26.25 0.83 1.07
C ASN A 297 27.34 -0.20 1.45
N GLU A 298 27.10 -1.03 2.47
CA GLU A 298 28.02 -2.08 2.92
C GLU A 298 27.88 -3.39 2.11
N LYS A 299 26.87 -3.48 1.23
CA LYS A 299 26.64 -4.67 0.41
C LYS A 299 27.81 -4.89 -0.54
N LYS A 300 28.41 -6.08 -0.46
CA LYS A 300 29.48 -6.49 -1.39
C LYS A 300 28.95 -6.67 -2.80
N GLY A 301 29.72 -6.24 -3.78
CA GLY A 301 29.43 -6.43 -5.21
C GLY A 301 30.16 -5.40 -6.07
N TYR A 302 29.85 -5.41 -7.35
CA TYR A 302 30.24 -4.37 -8.30
C TYR A 302 29.25 -3.21 -8.23
N HIS A 303 29.74 -2.00 -7.97
CA HIS A 303 28.90 -0.82 -7.89
C HIS A 303 28.70 -0.26 -9.29
N LEU A 304 27.45 -0.16 -9.73
CA LEU A 304 27.09 0.45 -11.01
C LEU A 304 26.35 1.76 -10.76
N TYR A 305 26.89 2.85 -11.29
CA TYR A 305 26.29 4.18 -11.27
C TYR A 305 25.85 4.54 -12.69
N ILE A 306 24.56 4.79 -12.89
CA ILE A 306 24.02 5.32 -14.14
C ILE A 306 23.73 6.79 -13.88
N ILE A 307 24.35 7.69 -14.65
CA ILE A 307 24.35 9.13 -14.43
C ILE A 307 23.81 9.83 -15.67
N GLY A 308 22.83 10.72 -15.49
CA GLY A 308 22.21 11.50 -16.56
C GLY A 308 20.72 11.71 -16.31
N ASP A 309 19.96 12.02 -17.36
CA ASP A 309 18.52 12.24 -17.24
C ASP A 309 17.76 10.92 -17.20
N ILE A 310 17.28 10.56 -16.01
CA ILE A 310 16.60 9.28 -15.74
C ILE A 310 15.21 9.59 -15.17
N LYS A 311 14.16 9.11 -15.82
CA LYS A 311 12.78 9.33 -15.36
C LYS A 311 12.25 8.11 -14.62
N LEU A 312 11.60 8.34 -13.48
CA LEU A 312 10.87 7.30 -12.79
C LEU A 312 9.63 6.91 -13.60
N ASN A 313 9.42 5.60 -13.76
CA ASN A 313 8.23 5.05 -14.42
C ASN A 313 7.30 4.35 -13.41
N MET A 314 7.82 3.41 -12.62
CA MET A 314 7.04 2.60 -11.68
C MET A 314 7.90 2.18 -10.49
N PHE A 315 7.31 2.04 -9.32
CA PHE A 315 7.99 1.60 -8.09
C PHE A 315 6.95 1.05 -7.10
N ASN A 316 7.42 0.40 -6.04
CA ASN A 316 6.58 0.05 -4.90
C ASN A 316 6.69 1.14 -3.82
N PRO A 317 5.64 1.94 -3.56
CA PRO A 317 5.70 3.06 -2.63
C PRO A 317 5.89 2.65 -1.16
N MET A 318 5.56 1.42 -0.79
CA MET A 318 5.79 0.89 0.56
C MET A 318 7.23 0.47 0.83
N ASN A 319 8.10 0.53 -0.18
CA ASN A 319 9.47 0.03 -0.10
C ASN A 319 10.49 1.12 -0.47
N VAL A 320 10.21 2.37 -0.10
CA VAL A 320 11.08 3.52 -0.37
C VAL A 320 11.42 4.25 0.92
N ASN A 321 12.71 4.47 1.17
CA ASN A 321 13.19 5.34 2.22
C ASN A 321 13.88 6.57 1.64
N LEU A 322 13.60 7.74 2.23
CA LEU A 322 14.20 9.00 1.82
C LEU A 322 15.27 9.44 2.82
N LYS A 323 16.40 9.94 2.30
CA LYS A 323 17.44 10.62 3.08
C LYS A 323 18.00 11.80 2.27
N GLY A 324 17.55 13.00 2.61
CA GLY A 324 17.85 14.19 1.82
C GLY A 324 17.34 14.04 0.39
N ASN A 325 18.23 14.23 -0.59
CA ASN A 325 17.93 14.10 -2.01
C ASN A 325 18.18 12.68 -2.57
N LYS A 326 18.16 11.67 -1.71
CA LYS A 326 18.37 10.26 -2.07
C LYS A 326 17.15 9.42 -1.67
N ALA A 327 16.70 8.58 -2.59
CA ALA A 327 15.64 7.60 -2.38
C ALA A 327 16.20 6.19 -2.53
N LEU A 328 16.10 5.39 -1.47
CA LEU A 328 16.44 3.97 -1.51
C LEU A 328 15.17 3.15 -1.78
N HIS A 329 15.06 2.61 -2.98
CA HIS A 329 14.05 1.63 -3.35
C HIS A 329 14.54 0.25 -2.92
N LYS A 330 13.80 -0.47 -2.08
CA LYS A 330 14.25 -1.74 -1.46
C LYS A 330 13.95 -2.98 -2.29
N THR A 331 13.04 -2.90 -3.26
CA THR A 331 12.53 -4.07 -4.00
C THR A 331 12.76 -3.96 -5.49
N PHE A 332 12.14 -2.97 -6.14
CA PHE A 332 12.34 -2.68 -7.55
C PHE A 332 12.08 -1.22 -7.87
N VAL A 333 12.60 -0.79 -9.02
CA VAL A 333 12.20 0.45 -9.68
C VAL A 333 12.24 0.27 -11.20
N SER A 334 11.27 0.84 -11.89
CA SER A 334 11.23 0.97 -13.34
C SER A 334 11.63 2.38 -13.71
N VAL A 335 12.59 2.53 -14.61
CA VAL A 335 13.09 3.82 -15.06
C VAL A 335 13.02 3.93 -16.58
N SER A 336 12.88 5.15 -17.09
CA SER A 336 12.97 5.47 -18.52
C SER A 336 14.27 6.24 -18.77
N ILE A 337 15.05 5.73 -19.73
CA ILE A 337 16.29 6.32 -20.25
C ILE A 337 16.15 6.36 -21.77
N HIS A 338 16.28 7.53 -22.39
CA HIS A 338 16.10 7.73 -23.85
C HIS A 338 14.84 7.06 -24.43
N ASN A 339 13.70 7.20 -23.74
CA ASN A 339 12.40 6.58 -24.09
C ASN A 339 12.38 5.04 -24.06
N LYS A 340 13.42 4.39 -23.56
CA LYS A 340 13.44 2.96 -23.28
C LYS A 340 13.23 2.70 -21.79
N THR A 341 12.34 1.76 -21.48
CA THR A 341 12.03 1.38 -20.09
C THR A 341 12.95 0.25 -19.63
N TYR A 342 13.51 0.41 -18.44
CA TYR A 342 14.38 -0.55 -17.78
C TYR A 342 13.78 -0.94 -16.43
N MET A 343 13.71 -2.25 -16.18
CA MET A 343 13.24 -2.81 -14.91
C MET A 343 14.44 -3.19 -14.04
N LEU A 344 14.61 -2.51 -12.91
CA LEU A 344 15.63 -2.81 -11.92
C LEU A 344 14.98 -3.61 -10.78
N ASN A 345 14.99 -4.94 -10.88
CA ASN A 345 14.37 -5.86 -9.90
C ASN A 345 15.29 -6.15 -8.70
N GLN A 346 15.82 -5.10 -8.07
CA GLN A 346 16.69 -5.19 -6.90
C GLN A 346 16.69 -3.87 -6.12
N PRO A 347 17.33 -3.79 -4.94
CA PRO A 347 17.52 -2.51 -4.27
C PRO A 347 18.26 -1.49 -5.15
N VAL A 348 17.77 -0.26 -5.18
CA VAL A 348 18.30 0.85 -5.98
C VAL A 348 18.37 2.12 -5.14
N LEU A 349 19.53 2.77 -5.15
CA LEU A 349 19.71 4.09 -4.58
C LEU A 349 19.65 5.15 -5.68
N ALA A 350 18.54 5.88 -5.73
CA ALA A 350 18.34 6.99 -6.65
C ALA A 350 18.74 8.32 -6.00
N SER A 351 19.37 9.20 -6.75
CA SER A 351 19.61 10.60 -6.36
C SER A 351 18.90 11.54 -7.32
N PHE A 352 18.29 12.59 -6.79
CA PHE A 352 17.55 13.61 -7.52
C PHE A 352 17.92 15.01 -7.01
N GLU A 353 17.45 16.06 -7.68
CA GLU A 353 17.68 17.45 -7.25
C GLU A 353 16.44 17.99 -6.54
N GLU A 354 15.41 18.37 -7.31
CA GLU A 354 14.15 18.91 -6.79
C GLU A 354 13.00 17.90 -6.87
N ASP A 355 12.86 17.24 -8.02
CA ASP A 355 11.78 16.29 -8.28
C ASP A 355 12.29 14.86 -8.27
N TYR A 356 11.79 14.05 -7.34
CA TYR A 356 12.14 12.64 -7.21
C TYR A 356 11.81 11.81 -8.47
N LYS A 357 10.85 12.26 -9.30
CA LYS A 357 10.54 11.60 -10.59
C LYS A 357 11.64 11.82 -11.63
N ASN A 358 12.47 12.84 -11.45
CA ASN A 358 13.58 13.19 -12.32
C ASN A 358 14.90 12.92 -11.59
N MET A 359 15.41 11.70 -11.75
CA MET A 359 16.64 11.24 -11.14
C MET A 359 17.84 11.66 -11.98
N LYS A 360 18.92 12.02 -11.29
CA LYS A 360 20.23 12.35 -11.89
C LYS A 360 21.23 11.20 -11.80
N GLN A 361 21.00 10.30 -10.86
CA GLN A 361 21.83 9.13 -10.67
C GLN A 361 21.00 7.96 -10.16
N VAL A 362 21.27 6.78 -10.70
CA VAL A 362 20.80 5.50 -10.20
C VAL A 362 22.01 4.66 -9.84
N HIS A 363 22.07 4.19 -8.59
CA HIS A 363 23.12 3.32 -8.09
C HIS A 363 22.54 1.95 -7.75
N ILE A 364 23.11 0.91 -8.34
CA ILE A 364 22.81 -0.49 -8.05
C ILE A 364 24.09 -1.27 -7.74
N ILE A 365 23.96 -2.37 -6.99
CA ILE A 365 25.09 -3.23 -6.61
C ILE A 365 24.87 -4.61 -7.22
N MET A 366 25.76 -4.99 -8.12
CA MET A 366 25.67 -6.20 -8.93
C MET A 366 26.57 -7.31 -8.42
N ASN A 367 26.18 -8.56 -8.66
CA ASN A 367 27.02 -9.73 -8.34
C ASN A 367 28.17 -9.89 -9.33
N GLU A 368 27.99 -9.44 -10.57
CA GLU A 368 28.93 -9.60 -11.68
C GLU A 368 29.12 -8.26 -12.39
N LYS A 369 30.29 -8.04 -12.97
CA LYS A 369 30.61 -6.83 -13.74
C LYS A 369 29.75 -6.81 -15.03
N PRO A 370 29.14 -5.67 -15.39
CA PRO A 370 28.53 -5.49 -16.70
C PRO A 370 29.47 -5.84 -17.85
N VAL A 371 28.93 -6.33 -18.96
CA VAL A 371 29.72 -6.73 -20.13
C VAL A 371 29.74 -5.61 -21.16
N GLU A 372 30.92 -5.10 -21.50
CA GLU A 372 31.10 -4.11 -22.55
C GLU A 372 30.71 -4.70 -23.92
N LYS A 373 29.91 -3.94 -24.67
CA LYS A 373 29.52 -4.18 -26.07
C LYS A 373 29.89 -2.94 -26.89
N ASN A 374 29.86 -3.05 -28.22
CA ASN A 374 30.10 -1.89 -29.08
C ASN A 374 29.15 -0.73 -28.71
N ASN A 375 29.72 0.34 -28.12
CA ASN A 375 29.04 1.55 -27.65
C ASN A 375 27.94 1.36 -26.58
N SER A 376 27.89 0.22 -25.90
CA SER A 376 26.90 -0.05 -24.86
C SER A 376 27.41 -1.01 -23.79
N TRP A 377 26.73 -1.07 -22.66
CA TRP A 377 27.01 -2.01 -21.58
C TRP A 377 25.82 -2.92 -21.36
N ASN A 378 26.05 -4.23 -21.44
CA ASN A 378 25.06 -5.22 -21.06
C ASN A 378 25.05 -5.37 -19.55
N VAL A 379 23.96 -4.95 -18.94
CA VAL A 379 23.71 -5.10 -17.51
C VAL A 379 22.85 -6.32 -17.31
N VAL A 380 23.41 -7.38 -16.72
CA VAL A 380 22.72 -8.67 -16.50
C VAL A 380 21.39 -8.46 -15.79
N GLY A 381 20.30 -9.01 -16.35
CA GLY A 381 18.95 -8.90 -15.82
C GLY A 381 18.25 -7.55 -16.06
N ILE A 382 18.90 -6.60 -16.74
CA ILE A 382 18.37 -5.25 -17.00
C ILE A 382 18.36 -4.95 -18.49
N GLY A 383 19.44 -5.24 -19.21
CA GLY A 383 19.57 -5.05 -20.65
C GLY A 383 20.74 -4.15 -21.05
N ASP A 384 20.76 -3.77 -22.34
CA ASP A 384 21.82 -2.93 -22.90
C ASP A 384 21.54 -1.42 -22.65
N ILE A 385 22.55 -0.71 -22.13
CA ILE A 385 22.54 0.72 -21.84
C ILE A 385 23.64 1.41 -22.66
N GLU A 386 23.28 2.41 -23.45
CA GLU A 386 24.22 3.23 -24.22
C GLU A 386 24.75 4.37 -23.35
N ALA A 387 26.05 4.41 -23.13
CA ALA A 387 26.70 5.39 -22.26
C ALA A 387 28.19 5.51 -22.56
N GLU A 388 28.77 6.66 -22.23
CA GLU A 388 30.21 6.75 -21.94
C GLU A 388 30.49 6.16 -20.57
N TYR A 389 31.72 5.73 -20.30
CA TYR A 389 32.03 5.09 -19.04
C TYR A 389 33.37 5.48 -18.43
N GLU A 390 33.43 5.30 -17.12
CA GLU A 390 34.62 5.39 -16.30
C GLU A 390 34.61 4.20 -15.32
N GLU A 391 35.76 3.54 -15.14
CA GLU A 391 35.91 2.43 -14.20
C GLU A 391 36.91 2.82 -13.11
N VAL A 392 36.49 2.68 -11.85
CA VAL A 392 37.31 2.99 -10.66
C VAL A 392 37.15 1.84 -9.66
N GLU A 393 38.23 1.08 -9.45
CA GLU A 393 38.23 -0.09 -8.56
C GLU A 393 37.07 -1.08 -8.90
N ASN A 394 36.15 -1.31 -7.96
CA ASN A 394 34.98 -2.16 -8.14
C ASN A 394 33.73 -1.37 -8.56
N SER A 395 33.91 -0.18 -9.14
CA SER A 395 32.84 0.72 -9.56
C SER A 395 32.89 1.00 -11.06
N LEU A 396 31.73 0.93 -11.71
CA LEU A 396 31.51 1.36 -13.10
C LEU A 396 30.55 2.54 -13.11
N PHE A 397 30.95 3.62 -13.74
CA PHE A 397 30.14 4.82 -13.95
C PHE A 397 29.73 4.86 -15.42
N LEU A 398 28.43 4.91 -15.69
CA LEU A 398 27.84 5.04 -17.02
C LEU A 398 27.22 6.42 -17.15
N TYR A 399 27.82 7.26 -17.98
CA TYR A 399 27.36 8.60 -18.30
C TYR A 399 26.48 8.58 -19.55
N LEU A 400 25.17 8.78 -19.35
CA LEU A 400 24.19 8.83 -20.43
C LEU A 400 24.46 10.06 -21.31
N LYS A 401 24.50 9.83 -22.63
CA LYS A 401 24.62 10.93 -23.61
C LYS A 401 23.31 11.72 -23.66
N SER A 402 23.40 13.03 -23.88
CA SER A 402 22.23 13.91 -24.00
C SER A 402 21.39 13.61 -25.23
#